data_AF-A0A9N9G0J0-F1
#
_entry.id   AF-A0A9N9G0J0-F1
#
_cell.length_a   1.000
_cell.length_b   1.000
_cell.length_c   1.000
_cell.angle_alpha   90.00
_cell.angle_beta   90.00
_cell.angle_gamma   90.00
#
_symmetry.space_group_name_H-M   'P 1'
#
loop_
_entity.id
_entity.type
_entity.pdbx_description
1 polymer ?
#
loop_
_entity_poly.entity_id
_entity_poly.type
_entity_poly.pdbx_seq_one_letter_code
_entity_poly.pdbx_strand_id
1 'polypeptide(L)'
;MLPIAIFCNHVLCKSNNGSDIQTFSWRDFNQKAVDTSRTPLEGFLGFSMLCGIARVVCSITFITDVLPTNYIYREMISDAQWITAQLAAYTYLAGVFRTLPRMAFFQPSENNTSICVPTMSLIKSLFWTMSLTLIIVAHGSSILSGYFRMKENKFLLDVFTTTRLVAYGISCILLVIGYGIYGRLLIDLTIQSFDLVQGQGGIAEACQETHITDVFRNEDGMEGRNIHRIYILSREGEKGEVETRNDRFKYHIRKMKIFNYSAIMTFVFWSLTSFVLAFWHDTIWSTIVLSKIQAFLANINTNLIFLVVLIGILQSELIHHKGQNSLDVTKAVVSSESSTFAYSETIP
;
A
#
# COMPACT_ATOMS: atom_id res chain seq x y z
N MET A 1 -13.32 -19.92 20.74
CA MET A 1 -12.08 -19.13 20.64
C MET A 1 -10.82 -19.97 20.31
N LEU A 2 -10.76 -21.27 20.64
CA LEU A 2 -9.56 -22.10 20.44
C LEU A 2 -9.20 -22.48 18.96
N PRO A 3 -10.13 -22.74 18.01
CA PRO A 3 -9.73 -23.33 16.73
C PRO A 3 -8.99 -22.37 15.78
N ILE A 4 -9.37 -21.07 15.75
CA ILE A 4 -8.70 -20.07 14.89
C ILE A 4 -7.45 -19.50 15.57
N ALA A 5 -7.42 -19.43 16.91
CA ALA A 5 -6.18 -19.12 17.62
C ALA A 5 -5.13 -20.22 17.39
N ILE A 6 -5.53 -21.50 17.25
CA ILE A 6 -4.63 -22.59 16.88
C ILE A 6 -4.21 -22.50 15.41
N PHE A 7 -5.13 -22.19 14.49
CA PHE A 7 -4.79 -22.05 13.06
C PHE A 7 -3.93 -20.83 12.76
N CYS A 8 -4.04 -19.75 13.54
CA CYS A 8 -3.15 -18.61 13.46
C CYS A 8 -1.81 -18.89 14.17
N ASN A 9 -1.78 -19.47 15.38
CA ASN A 9 -0.52 -19.66 16.12
C ASN A 9 0.39 -20.79 15.61
N HIS A 10 -0.07 -21.66 14.71
CA HIS A 10 0.74 -22.77 14.19
C HIS A 10 0.86 -22.74 12.67
N VAL A 11 1.58 -21.75 12.14
CA VAL A 11 2.26 -21.90 10.85
C VAL A 11 3.64 -22.47 11.12
N LEU A 12 3.77 -23.80 11.01
CA LEU A 12 5.04 -24.50 11.18
C LEU A 12 5.91 -24.28 9.94
N CYS A 13 6.83 -23.31 9.99
CA CYS A 13 7.89 -23.21 9.00
C CYS A 13 9.03 -24.15 9.42
N LYS A 14 9.21 -25.25 8.68
CA LYS A 14 10.32 -26.19 8.90
C LYS A 14 11.61 -25.53 8.37
N SER A 15 12.45 -25.01 9.27
CA SER A 15 13.81 -24.59 8.93
C SER A 15 14.64 -25.83 8.55
N ASN A 16 15.33 -25.78 7.42
CA ASN A 16 16.08 -26.92 6.88
C ASN A 16 17.40 -27.23 7.64
N ASN A 17 17.72 -26.47 8.69
CA ASN A 17 18.90 -26.71 9.51
C ASN A 17 18.48 -26.93 10.98
N GLY A 18 18.57 -28.18 11.43
CA GLY A 18 18.78 -28.55 12.84
C GLY A 18 17.72 -28.11 13.86
N SER A 19 16.74 -28.99 14.10
CA SER A 19 16.09 -29.31 15.39
C SER A 19 15.58 -28.22 16.35
N ASP A 20 15.45 -26.95 15.97
CA ASP A 20 14.68 -25.98 16.77
C ASP A 20 13.33 -25.70 16.11
N ILE A 21 12.26 -26.26 16.68
CA ILE A 21 10.88 -25.87 16.37
C ILE A 21 10.69 -24.47 16.96
N GLN A 22 10.99 -23.43 16.19
CA GLN A 22 10.60 -22.07 16.55
C GLN A 22 9.07 -21.97 16.50
N THR A 23 8.45 -21.81 17.66
CA THR A 23 7.04 -21.46 17.76
C THR A 23 6.86 -20.04 17.25
N PHE A 24 6.20 -19.90 16.09
CA PHE A 24 5.85 -18.61 15.52
C PHE A 24 4.73 -17.98 16.36
N SER A 25 5.10 -17.18 17.34
CA SER A 25 4.16 -16.38 18.12
C SER A 25 3.65 -15.22 17.25
N TRP A 26 2.35 -15.19 16.97
CA TRP A 26 1.70 -14.08 16.26
C TRP A 26 1.95 -12.73 16.92
N ARG A 27 2.07 -12.73 18.25
CA ARG A 27 2.40 -11.53 19.02
C ARG A 27 3.81 -11.09 18.69
N ASP A 28 4.78 -12.00 18.59
CA ASP A 28 6.17 -11.66 18.27
C ASP A 28 6.38 -11.29 16.80
N PHE A 29 5.63 -11.89 15.86
CA PHE A 29 5.63 -11.46 14.45
C PHE A 29 5.02 -10.07 14.29
N ASN A 30 3.86 -9.80 14.92
CA ASN A 30 3.26 -8.46 14.86
C ASN A 30 4.06 -7.43 15.64
N GLN A 31 4.65 -7.79 16.78
CA GLN A 31 5.51 -6.91 17.56
C GLN A 31 6.80 -6.61 16.78
N LYS A 32 7.43 -7.60 16.14
CA LYS A 32 8.55 -7.37 15.20
C LYS A 32 8.13 -6.62 13.94
N ALA A 33 6.94 -6.83 13.38
CA ALA A 33 6.47 -6.07 12.22
C ALA A 33 6.12 -4.62 12.59
N VAL A 34 5.77 -4.38 13.85
CA VAL A 34 5.48 -3.05 14.40
C VAL A 34 6.75 -2.31 14.81
N ASP A 35 7.72 -3.01 15.41
CA ASP A 35 8.94 -2.41 15.99
C ASP A 35 10.16 -2.49 15.04
N THR A 36 10.21 -3.48 14.13
CA THR A 36 11.23 -3.58 13.08
C THR A 36 10.68 -3.01 11.78
N SER A 37 11.32 -1.96 11.29
CA SER A 37 10.98 -1.12 10.14
C SER A 37 10.83 -1.80 8.77
N ARG A 38 10.78 -3.13 8.69
CA ARG A 38 10.52 -3.86 7.44
C ARG A 38 9.01 -3.88 7.16
N THR A 39 8.63 -2.73 6.62
CA THR A 39 7.62 -2.54 5.56
C THR A 39 6.19 -2.95 5.92
N PRO A 40 5.35 -2.00 6.38
CA PRO A 40 3.88 -2.13 6.42
C PRO A 40 3.26 -2.70 5.12
N LEU A 41 3.97 -2.56 4.00
CA LEU A 41 3.66 -3.20 2.74
C LEU A 41 3.75 -4.74 2.79
N GLU A 42 4.76 -5.31 3.44
CA GLU A 42 4.88 -6.75 3.64
C GLU A 42 3.74 -7.28 4.50
N GLY A 43 3.39 -6.57 5.57
CA GLY A 43 2.23 -6.91 6.40
C GLY A 43 0.91 -6.85 5.61
N PHE A 44 0.70 -5.78 4.84
CA PHE A 44 -0.45 -5.67 3.92
C PHE A 44 -0.49 -6.84 2.92
N LEU A 45 0.64 -7.18 2.30
CA LEU A 45 0.73 -8.28 1.35
C LEU A 45 0.46 -9.64 2.02
N GLY A 46 1.02 -9.87 3.20
CA GLY A 46 0.83 -11.09 3.98
C GLY A 46 -0.64 -11.30 4.37
N PHE A 47 -1.31 -10.27 4.90
CA PHE A 47 -2.75 -10.34 5.19
C PHE A 47 -3.60 -10.48 3.93
N SER A 48 -3.20 -9.87 2.82
CA SER A 48 -3.89 -10.05 1.53
C SER A 48 -3.78 -11.48 1.00
N MET A 49 -2.61 -12.12 1.13
CA MET A 49 -2.43 -13.54 0.81
C MET A 49 -3.28 -14.43 1.72
N LEU A 50 -3.29 -14.16 3.03
CA LEU A 50 -4.14 -14.89 3.98
C LEU A 50 -5.63 -14.73 3.65
N CYS A 51 -6.07 -13.54 3.25
CA CYS A 51 -7.43 -13.30 2.76
C CYS A 51 -7.75 -14.13 1.52
N GLY A 52 -6.81 -14.22 0.57
CA GLY A 52 -6.95 -15.06 -0.62
C GLY A 52 -7.11 -16.54 -0.27
N ILE A 53 -6.26 -17.07 0.61
CA ILE A 53 -6.34 -18.44 1.10
C ILE A 53 -7.66 -18.68 1.83
N ALA A 54 -8.05 -17.78 2.74
CA ALA A 54 -9.31 -17.87 3.47
C ALA A 54 -10.53 -17.89 2.52
N ARG A 55 -10.50 -17.10 1.44
CA ARG A 55 -11.53 -17.12 0.38
C ARG A 55 -11.61 -18.45 -0.34
N VAL A 56 -10.47 -19.05 -0.70
CA VAL A 56 -10.43 -20.36 -1.34
C VAL A 56 -10.98 -21.44 -0.40
N VAL A 57 -10.53 -21.46 0.85
CA VAL A 57 -11.03 -22.40 1.87
C VAL A 57 -12.53 -22.23 2.10
N CYS A 58 -13.00 -20.99 2.20
CA CYS A 58 -14.41 -20.65 2.33
C CYS A 58 -15.21 -21.18 1.12
N SER A 59 -14.75 -20.90 -0.10
CA SER A 59 -15.41 -21.35 -1.33
C SER A 59 -15.47 -22.87 -1.43
N ILE A 60 -14.38 -23.57 -1.13
CA ILE A 60 -14.34 -25.04 -1.09
C ILE A 60 -15.36 -25.54 -0.07
N THR A 61 -15.33 -25.01 1.16
CA THR A 61 -16.26 -25.40 2.24
C THR A 61 -17.72 -25.24 1.84
N PHE A 62 -18.06 -24.19 1.09
CA PHE A 62 -19.43 -23.97 0.60
C PHE A 62 -19.81 -24.87 -0.59
N ILE A 63 -18.87 -25.19 -1.49
CA ILE A 63 -19.13 -26.04 -2.67
C ILE A 63 -19.24 -27.51 -2.29
N THR A 64 -18.32 -28.00 -1.45
CA THR A 64 -18.26 -29.41 -1.06
C THR A 64 -19.16 -29.75 0.12
N ASP A 65 -19.72 -28.74 0.78
CA ASP A 65 -20.54 -28.85 1.99
C ASP A 65 -19.91 -29.76 3.06
N VAL A 66 -18.57 -29.68 3.24
CA VAL A 66 -17.78 -30.57 4.13
C VAL A 66 -18.20 -30.49 5.60
N LEU A 67 -18.95 -29.47 6.00
CA LEU A 67 -19.39 -29.24 7.39
C LEU A 67 -20.90 -28.94 7.46
N PRO A 68 -21.78 -29.85 7.02
CA PRO A 68 -23.20 -29.53 6.81
C PRO A 68 -23.91 -29.21 8.13
N THR A 69 -23.50 -29.85 9.22
CA THR A 69 -24.10 -29.71 10.56
C THR A 69 -23.36 -28.72 11.47
N ASN A 70 -22.14 -28.35 11.11
CA ASN A 70 -21.24 -27.55 11.94
C ASN A 70 -21.32 -26.06 11.55
N TYR A 71 -22.49 -25.44 11.76
CA TYR A 71 -22.76 -24.06 11.37
C TYR A 71 -21.80 -23.03 11.99
N ILE A 72 -21.37 -23.24 13.24
CA ILE A 72 -20.41 -22.36 13.93
C ILE A 72 -19.11 -22.25 13.12
N TYR A 73 -18.55 -23.38 12.67
CA TYR A 73 -17.30 -23.38 11.91
C TYR A 73 -17.46 -22.74 10.53
N ARG A 74 -18.61 -22.94 9.86
CA ARG A 74 -18.89 -22.30 8.56
C ARG A 74 -18.93 -20.78 8.68
N GLU A 75 -19.64 -20.25 9.67
CA GLU A 75 -19.71 -18.82 9.91
C GLU A 75 -18.34 -18.24 10.30
N MET A 76 -17.54 -18.98 11.07
CA MET A 76 -16.19 -18.54 11.46
C MET A 76 -15.21 -18.51 10.27
N ILE A 77 -15.26 -19.50 9.37
CA ILE A 77 -14.45 -19.54 8.15
C ILE A 77 -14.86 -18.39 7.22
N SER A 78 -16.16 -18.13 7.08
CA SER A 78 -16.69 -17.02 6.29
C SER A 78 -16.25 -15.65 6.83
N ASP A 79 -16.10 -15.50 8.14
CA ASP A 79 -15.61 -14.26 8.74
C ASP A 79 -14.10 -14.07 8.65
N ALA A 80 -13.33 -15.17 8.61
CA ALA A 80 -11.87 -15.10 8.55
C ALA A 80 -11.38 -14.33 7.31
N GLN A 81 -12.03 -14.51 6.15
CA GLN A 81 -11.71 -13.74 4.93
C GLN A 81 -11.96 -12.23 5.11
N TRP A 82 -13.01 -11.84 5.83
CA TRP A 82 -13.37 -10.44 6.04
C TRP A 82 -12.41 -9.76 7.01
N ILE A 83 -12.10 -10.44 8.11
CA ILE A 83 -11.17 -9.96 9.12
C ILE A 83 -9.77 -9.79 8.51
N THR A 84 -9.29 -10.77 7.76
CA THR A 84 -7.96 -10.69 7.12
C THR A 84 -7.89 -9.57 6.07
N ALA A 85 -8.94 -9.33 5.30
CA ALA A 85 -9.02 -8.18 4.38
C ALA A 85 -8.94 -6.82 5.11
N GLN A 86 -9.68 -6.68 6.21
CA GLN A 86 -9.68 -5.46 7.03
C GLN A 86 -8.32 -5.24 7.71
N LEU A 87 -7.69 -6.31 8.23
CA LEU A 87 -6.36 -6.26 8.82
C LEU A 87 -5.29 -5.85 7.80
N ALA A 88 -5.39 -6.31 6.55
CA ALA A 88 -4.52 -5.84 5.47
C ALA A 88 -4.64 -4.31 5.33
N ALA A 89 -5.87 -3.80 5.20
CA ALA A 89 -6.14 -2.37 5.04
C ALA A 89 -5.65 -1.54 6.23
N TYR A 90 -5.90 -1.99 7.46
CA TYR A 90 -5.39 -1.34 8.67
C TYR A 90 -3.86 -1.31 8.71
N THR A 91 -3.21 -2.39 8.28
CA THR A 91 -1.75 -2.46 8.26
C THR A 91 -1.15 -1.49 7.25
N TYR A 92 -1.77 -1.39 6.06
CA TYR A 92 -1.38 -0.40 5.07
C TYR A 92 -1.56 1.03 5.58
N LEU A 93 -2.73 1.34 6.16
CA LEU A 93 -3.04 2.67 6.68
C LEU A 93 -2.10 3.06 7.83
N ALA A 94 -1.77 2.13 8.74
CA ALA A 94 -0.76 2.32 9.76
C ALA A 94 0.63 2.64 9.16
N GLY A 95 0.94 2.05 7.99
CA GLY A 95 2.13 2.41 7.23
C GLY A 95 2.12 3.83 6.70
N VAL A 96 1.00 4.25 6.10
CA VAL A 96 0.80 5.64 5.64
C VAL A 96 1.01 6.64 6.78
N PHE A 97 0.42 6.37 7.94
CA PHE A 97 0.59 7.20 9.12
C PHE A 97 2.04 7.30 9.62
N ARG A 98 2.84 6.26 9.42
CA ARG A 98 4.26 6.26 9.78
C ARG A 98 5.14 7.00 8.79
N THR A 99 4.79 6.99 7.51
CA THR A 99 5.56 7.68 6.47
C THR A 99 5.30 9.18 6.49
N LEU A 100 4.08 9.61 6.83
CA LEU A 100 3.67 11.01 6.87
C LEU A 100 4.60 11.94 7.68
N PRO A 101 4.90 11.67 8.98
CA PRO A 101 5.77 12.54 9.76
C PRO A 101 7.17 12.67 9.15
N ARG A 102 7.70 11.62 8.53
CA ARG A 102 9.05 11.62 7.93
C ARG A 102 9.14 12.50 6.68
N MET A 103 8.03 12.71 5.99
CA MET A 103 7.95 13.58 4.80
C MET A 103 7.63 15.04 5.18
N ALA A 104 6.85 15.24 6.26
CA ALA A 104 6.46 16.58 6.73
C ALA A 104 7.64 17.43 7.25
N PHE A 105 8.78 16.82 7.62
CA PHE A 105 9.98 17.55 8.05
C PHE A 105 10.60 18.45 6.97
N PHE A 106 10.19 18.32 5.70
CA PHE A 106 10.73 19.12 4.60
C PHE A 106 9.94 20.39 4.28
N GLN A 107 8.80 20.67 4.94
CA GLN A 107 8.03 21.89 4.63
C GLN A 107 8.65 23.17 5.25
N PRO A 108 8.92 24.22 4.46
CA PRO A 108 9.17 25.56 4.97
C PRO A 108 7.87 26.11 5.58
N SER A 109 7.90 26.47 6.86
CA SER A 109 6.75 26.97 7.59
C SER A 109 6.43 28.42 7.20
N GLU A 110 5.37 28.66 6.43
CA GLU A 110 4.86 30.04 6.28
C GLU A 110 3.35 30.23 6.44
N ASN A 111 2.49 29.19 6.47
CA ASN A 111 1.07 29.41 6.76
C ASN A 111 0.40 28.32 7.62
N ASN A 112 -0.17 28.79 8.73
CA ASN A 112 -0.74 28.06 9.86
C ASN A 112 -2.00 27.24 9.49
N THR A 113 -1.83 26.06 8.91
CA THR A 113 -2.77 24.96 9.16
C THR A 113 -1.99 23.83 9.81
N SER A 114 -2.10 23.71 11.14
CA SER A 114 -1.44 22.65 11.90
C SER A 114 -2.12 21.32 11.54
N ILE A 115 -1.62 20.66 10.50
CA ILE A 115 -2.02 19.30 10.17
C ILE A 115 -1.69 18.44 11.38
N CYS A 116 -2.72 17.94 12.07
CA CYS A 116 -2.55 17.09 13.24
C CYS A 116 -2.00 15.75 12.79
N VAL A 117 -0.67 15.60 12.86
CA VAL A 117 -0.01 14.32 12.59
C VAL A 117 -0.12 13.48 13.86
N PRO A 118 -0.80 12.31 13.81
CA PRO A 118 -0.97 11.48 14.99
C PRO A 118 0.38 10.95 15.48
N THR A 119 0.57 10.90 16.80
CA THR A 119 1.79 10.35 17.39
C THR A 119 1.90 8.84 17.11
N MET A 120 3.12 8.32 17.06
CA MET A 120 3.38 6.89 16.81
C MET A 120 2.66 5.98 17.82
N SER A 121 2.57 6.40 19.08
CA SER A 121 1.82 5.70 20.14
C SER A 121 0.33 5.66 19.83
N LEU A 122 -0.26 6.77 19.38
CA LEU A 122 -1.67 6.86 19.01
C LEU A 122 -1.98 5.95 17.81
N ILE A 123 -1.12 5.93 16.78
CA ILE A 123 -1.30 5.05 15.61
C ILE A 123 -1.27 3.58 16.04
N LYS A 124 -0.30 3.19 16.88
CA LYS A 124 -0.20 1.81 17.41
C LYS A 124 -1.43 1.45 18.23
N SER A 125 -1.87 2.35 19.11
CA SER A 125 -3.08 2.17 19.92
C SER A 125 -4.32 1.99 19.06
N LEU A 126 -4.60 2.92 18.13
CA LEU A 126 -5.75 2.86 17.23
C LEU A 126 -5.76 1.59 16.37
N PHE A 127 -4.62 1.21 15.81
CA PHE A 127 -4.51 -0.02 15.03
C PHE A 127 -4.93 -1.25 15.83
N TRP A 128 -4.39 -1.40 17.06
CA TRP A 128 -4.70 -2.54 17.91
C TRP A 128 -6.12 -2.51 18.44
N THR A 129 -6.63 -1.36 18.86
CA THR A 129 -8.00 -1.25 19.38
C THR A 129 -9.02 -1.55 18.29
N MET A 130 -8.83 -1.03 17.07
CA MET A 130 -9.74 -1.32 15.94
C MET A 130 -9.67 -2.79 15.54
N SER A 131 -8.46 -3.35 15.41
CA SER A 131 -8.27 -4.76 15.06
C SER A 131 -8.89 -5.71 16.08
N LEU A 132 -8.62 -5.48 17.38
CA LEU A 132 -9.12 -6.34 18.45
C LEU A 132 -10.64 -6.24 18.59
N THR A 133 -11.19 -5.02 18.50
CA THR A 133 -12.64 -4.80 18.55
C THR A 133 -13.34 -5.52 17.39
N LEU A 134 -12.81 -5.38 16.17
CA LEU A 134 -13.35 -6.07 14.99
C LEU A 134 -13.32 -7.60 15.16
N ILE A 135 -12.20 -8.17 15.61
CA ILE A 135 -12.05 -9.62 15.82
C ILE A 135 -13.05 -10.12 16.86
N ILE A 136 -13.18 -9.43 18.00
CA ILE A 136 -14.08 -9.82 19.08
C ILE A 136 -15.53 -9.74 18.63
N VAL A 137 -15.94 -8.63 18.01
CA VAL A 137 -17.33 -8.42 17.58
C VAL A 137 -17.70 -9.38 16.45
N ALA A 138 -16.85 -9.52 15.42
CA ALA A 138 -17.12 -10.40 14.29
C ALA A 138 -17.18 -11.87 14.70
N HIS A 139 -16.11 -12.40 15.31
CA HIS A 139 -16.10 -13.81 15.73
C HIS A 139 -17.09 -14.11 16.84
N GLY A 140 -17.27 -13.21 17.81
CA GLY A 140 -18.27 -13.38 18.85
C GLY A 140 -19.67 -13.50 18.26
N SER A 141 -20.03 -12.60 17.35
CA SER A 141 -21.32 -12.61 16.66
C SER A 141 -21.49 -13.82 15.76
N SER A 142 -20.44 -14.27 15.06
CA SER A 142 -20.49 -15.45 14.19
C SER A 142 -20.63 -16.76 14.96
N ILE A 143 -19.93 -16.91 16.09
CA ILE A 143 -20.11 -18.07 16.98
C ILE A 143 -21.54 -18.11 17.52
N LEU A 144 -22.07 -16.97 17.98
CA LEU A 144 -23.42 -16.88 18.52
C LEU A 144 -24.47 -17.12 17.44
N SER A 145 -24.31 -16.53 16.25
CA SER A 145 -25.15 -16.75 15.07
C SER A 145 -25.19 -18.23 14.68
N GLY A 146 -24.04 -18.89 14.56
CA GLY A 146 -23.94 -20.32 14.30
C GLY A 146 -24.59 -21.19 15.38
N TYR A 147 -24.45 -20.81 16.65
CA TYR A 147 -25.08 -21.50 17.78
C TYR A 147 -26.61 -21.37 17.74
N PHE A 148 -27.15 -20.17 17.53
CA PHE A 148 -28.59 -19.94 17.47
C PHE A 148 -29.23 -20.56 16.23
N ARG A 149 -28.49 -20.67 15.13
CA ARG A 149 -28.90 -21.44 13.95
C ARG A 149 -29.11 -22.92 14.28
N MET A 150 -28.25 -23.52 15.10
CA MET A 150 -28.41 -24.91 15.57
C MET A 150 -29.60 -25.07 16.53
N LYS A 151 -30.00 -24.02 17.23
CA LYS A 151 -31.15 -23.99 18.14
C LYS A 151 -32.46 -23.55 17.46
N GLU A 152 -32.44 -23.34 16.14
CA GLU A 152 -33.58 -22.87 15.35
C GLU A 152 -34.18 -21.55 15.86
N ASN A 153 -33.40 -20.75 16.60
CA ASN A 153 -33.84 -19.44 17.09
C ASN A 153 -33.54 -18.37 16.05
N LYS A 154 -34.51 -18.15 15.15
CA LYS A 154 -34.37 -17.20 14.04
C LYS A 154 -34.12 -15.76 14.52
N PHE A 155 -34.84 -15.30 15.54
CA PHE A 155 -34.70 -13.91 16.03
C PHE A 155 -33.27 -13.59 16.47
N LEU A 156 -32.66 -14.45 17.30
CA LEU A 156 -31.29 -14.21 17.76
C LEU A 156 -30.26 -14.40 16.64
N LEU A 157 -30.49 -15.35 15.73
CA LEU A 157 -29.68 -15.51 14.52
C LEU A 157 -29.61 -14.20 13.71
N ASP A 158 -30.75 -13.57 13.48
CA ASP A 158 -30.86 -12.33 12.69
C ASP A 158 -30.20 -11.15 13.41
N VAL A 159 -30.38 -11.04 14.73
CA VAL A 159 -29.77 -9.99 15.55
C VAL A 159 -28.23 -10.07 15.51
N PHE A 160 -27.64 -11.25 15.72
CA PHE A 160 -26.18 -11.40 15.68
C PHE A 160 -25.60 -11.26 14.28
N THR A 161 -26.34 -11.72 13.26
CA THR A 161 -25.96 -11.52 11.85
C THR A 161 -25.97 -10.04 11.47
N THR A 162 -27.01 -9.31 11.85
CA THR A 162 -27.14 -7.86 11.64
C THR A 162 -26.02 -7.12 12.37
N THR A 163 -25.77 -7.46 13.64
CA THR A 163 -24.70 -6.86 14.45
C THR A 163 -23.33 -7.01 13.78
N ARG A 164 -23.02 -8.22 13.28
CA ARG A 164 -21.80 -8.50 12.53
C ARG A 164 -21.69 -7.64 11.25
N LEU A 165 -22.76 -7.58 10.45
CA LEU A 165 -22.77 -6.84 9.19
C LEU A 165 -22.65 -5.33 9.40
N VAL A 166 -23.30 -4.78 10.43
CA VAL A 166 -23.15 -3.37 10.83
C VAL A 166 -21.72 -3.09 11.27
N ALA A 167 -21.09 -3.98 12.05
CA ALA A 167 -19.70 -3.83 12.45
C ALA A 167 -18.74 -3.77 11.24
N TYR A 168 -18.96 -4.62 10.22
CA TYR A 168 -18.22 -4.52 8.95
C TYR A 168 -18.48 -3.21 8.21
N GLY A 169 -19.74 -2.77 8.16
CA GLY A 169 -20.12 -1.49 7.54
C GLY A 169 -19.42 -0.29 8.17
N ILE A 170 -19.39 -0.22 9.51
CA ILE A 170 -18.69 0.82 10.28
C ILE A 170 -17.18 0.74 10.06
N SER A 171 -16.60 -0.46 10.11
CA SER A 171 -15.17 -0.69 9.84
C SER A 171 -14.76 -0.15 8.47
N CYS A 172 -15.57 -0.40 7.43
CA CYS A 172 -15.35 0.14 6.09
C CYS A 172 -15.46 1.68 6.07
N ILE A 173 -16.41 2.30 6.78
CA ILE A 173 -16.50 3.78 6.86
C ILE A 173 -15.24 4.36 7.48
N LEU A 174 -14.74 3.76 8.56
CA LEU A 174 -13.50 4.22 9.20
C LEU A 174 -12.31 4.14 8.23
N LEU A 175 -12.23 3.08 7.42
CA LEU A 175 -11.23 2.99 6.35
C LEU A 175 -11.42 4.05 5.27
N VAL A 176 -12.66 4.33 4.83
CA VAL A 176 -12.95 5.41 3.87
C VAL A 176 -12.46 6.75 4.39
N ILE A 177 -12.73 7.06 5.66
CA ILE A 177 -12.23 8.28 6.32
C ILE A 177 -10.70 8.27 6.37
N GLY A 178 -10.10 7.14 6.75
CA GLY A 178 -8.66 6.95 6.82
C GLY A 178 -7.95 7.20 5.48
N TYR A 179 -8.33 6.48 4.43
CA TYR A 179 -7.78 6.65 3.07
C TYR A 179 -8.17 8.00 2.45
N GLY A 180 -9.37 8.50 2.75
CA GLY A 180 -9.87 9.77 2.25
C GLY A 180 -9.04 10.97 2.74
N ILE A 181 -8.79 11.04 4.05
CA ILE A 181 -8.04 12.15 4.66
C ILE A 181 -6.54 11.89 4.52
N TYR A 182 -6.05 10.77 5.04
CA TYR A 182 -4.61 10.55 5.18
C TYR A 182 -3.96 10.01 3.92
N GLY A 183 -4.70 9.24 3.10
CA GLY A 183 -4.21 8.83 1.78
C GLY A 183 -4.04 10.02 0.83
N ARG A 184 -4.95 10.99 0.86
CA ARG A 184 -4.80 12.26 0.10
C ARG A 184 -3.63 13.09 0.63
N LEU A 185 -3.56 13.28 1.94
CA LEU A 185 -2.47 14.01 2.58
C LEU A 185 -1.10 13.43 2.24
N LEU A 186 -0.95 12.09 2.23
CA LEU A 186 0.29 11.43 1.84
C LEU A 186 0.69 11.79 0.41
N ILE A 187 -0.26 11.75 -0.52
CA ILE A 187 -0.02 12.09 -1.92
C ILE A 187 0.43 13.55 -2.05
N ASP A 188 -0.26 14.48 -1.37
CA ASP A 188 0.03 15.91 -1.44
C ASP A 188 1.41 16.24 -0.86
N LEU A 189 1.76 15.64 0.29
CA LEU A 189 3.10 15.78 0.86
C LEU A 189 4.18 15.17 -0.03
N THR A 190 3.89 14.03 -0.69
CA THR A 190 4.84 13.42 -1.62
C THR A 190 5.11 14.36 -2.80
N ILE A 191 4.07 15.00 -3.36
CA ILE A 191 4.21 16.01 -4.43
C ILE A 191 5.07 17.19 -3.94
N GLN A 192 4.78 17.75 -2.77
CA GLN A 192 5.51 18.89 -2.24
C GLN A 192 6.97 18.57 -1.90
N SER A 193 7.25 17.41 -1.30
CA SER A 193 8.62 16.95 -1.04
C SER A 193 9.43 16.88 -2.33
N PHE A 194 8.79 16.51 -3.44
CA PHE A 194 9.45 16.45 -4.73
C PHE A 194 9.69 17.84 -5.34
N ASP A 195 8.69 18.73 -5.28
CA ASP A 195 8.85 20.12 -5.75
C ASP A 195 9.98 20.83 -4.99
N LEU A 196 10.14 20.56 -3.69
CA LEU A 196 11.26 21.06 -2.88
C LEU A 196 12.62 20.51 -3.34
N VAL A 197 12.71 19.21 -3.57
CA VAL A 197 13.94 18.58 -4.07
C VAL A 197 14.30 19.10 -5.46
N GLN A 198 13.33 19.36 -6.33
CA GLN A 198 13.59 19.98 -7.63
C GLN A 198 13.98 21.45 -7.52
N GLY A 199 13.31 22.22 -6.65
CA GLY A 199 13.58 23.63 -6.43
C GLY A 199 14.95 23.91 -5.81
N GLN A 200 15.43 23.04 -4.92
CA GLN A 200 16.79 23.12 -4.35
C GLN A 200 17.85 22.40 -5.21
N GLY A 201 17.49 21.29 -5.86
CA GLY A 201 18.38 20.48 -6.70
C GLY A 201 18.81 21.16 -8.00
N GLY A 202 17.99 22.05 -8.56
CA GLY A 202 18.37 22.86 -9.73
C GLY A 202 19.47 23.88 -9.46
N ILE A 203 19.74 24.21 -8.19
CA ILE A 203 20.81 25.15 -7.77
C ILE A 203 22.01 24.39 -7.18
N ALA A 204 21.78 23.22 -6.57
CA ALA A 204 22.84 22.46 -5.90
C ALA A 204 23.56 21.42 -6.78
N GLU A 205 22.89 20.76 -7.74
CA GLU A 205 23.57 19.78 -8.64
C GLU A 205 24.47 20.49 -9.69
N ALA A 206 24.27 21.79 -9.95
CA ALA A 206 25.08 22.57 -10.90
C ALA A 206 26.46 23.01 -10.36
N CYS A 207 26.85 22.60 -9.14
CA CYS A 207 28.11 22.95 -8.51
C CYS A 207 29.05 21.74 -8.44
N GLN A 208 29.44 21.19 -9.60
CA GLN A 208 30.55 20.25 -9.64
C GLN A 208 31.86 21.03 -9.42
N GLU A 209 32.39 20.95 -8.21
CA GLU A 209 33.61 21.63 -7.80
C GLU A 209 34.81 20.96 -8.47
N THR A 210 35.31 21.54 -9.57
CA THR A 210 36.56 21.11 -10.20
C THR A 210 37.72 21.89 -9.59
N HIS A 211 38.58 21.17 -8.87
CA HIS A 211 39.81 21.73 -8.32
C HIS A 211 40.85 21.81 -9.43
N ILE A 212 41.04 23.00 -10.00
CA ILE A 212 42.21 23.28 -10.83
C ILE A 212 43.27 23.89 -9.91
N THR A 213 44.32 23.12 -9.64
CA THR A 213 45.52 23.60 -8.94
C THR A 213 46.50 24.12 -9.97
N ASP A 214 46.58 25.44 -10.11
CA ASP A 214 47.69 26.05 -10.86
C ASP A 214 48.90 26.18 -9.95
N VAL A 215 50.01 25.57 -10.37
CA VAL A 215 51.31 25.66 -9.69
C VAL A 215 52.12 26.73 -10.39
N PHE A 216 52.32 27.87 -9.70
CA PHE A 216 53.19 28.93 -10.20
C PHE A 216 54.53 28.84 -9.47
N ARG A 217 55.62 28.87 -10.24
CA ARG A 217 56.98 28.85 -9.73
C ARG A 217 57.57 30.24 -9.90
N ASN A 218 57.81 30.94 -8.80
CA ASN A 218 58.48 32.24 -8.83
C ASN A 218 59.98 32.08 -9.14
N GLU A 219 60.62 33.14 -9.63
CA GLU A 219 62.05 33.16 -9.99
C GLU A 219 62.98 32.79 -8.82
N ASP A 220 62.50 32.95 -7.58
CA ASP A 220 63.22 32.58 -6.34
C ASP A 220 63.11 31.10 -5.96
N GLY A 221 62.45 30.27 -6.77
CA GLY A 221 62.36 28.82 -6.58
C GLY A 221 61.33 28.35 -5.54
N MET A 222 60.57 29.24 -4.91
CA MET A 222 59.43 28.87 -4.06
C MET A 222 58.15 28.62 -4.89
N GLU A 223 57.54 27.45 -4.69
CA GLU A 223 56.24 27.07 -5.28
C GLU A 223 55.09 27.63 -4.45
N GLY A 224 54.26 28.48 -5.06
CA GLY A 224 52.97 28.91 -4.51
C GLY A 224 51.83 28.18 -5.22
N ARG A 225 50.88 27.61 -4.46
CA ARG A 225 49.64 27.04 -5.03
C ARG A 225 48.49 28.01 -4.79
N ASN A 226 47.89 28.51 -5.88
CA ASN A 226 46.62 29.19 -5.82
C ASN A 226 45.52 28.21 -6.25
N ILE A 227 44.58 27.95 -5.36
CA ILE A 227 43.42 27.09 -5.65
C ILE A 227 42.30 28.00 -6.15
N HIS A 228 42.08 28.04 -7.47
CA HIS A 228 40.89 28.65 -8.03
C HIS A 228 39.78 27.60 -8.15
N ARG A 229 38.65 27.87 -7.48
CA ARG A 229 37.42 27.09 -7.64
C ARG A 229 36.67 27.66 -8.83
N ILE A 230 36.69 26.95 -9.96
CA ILE A 230 35.92 27.29 -11.15
C ILE A 230 34.70 26.38 -11.19
N TYR A 231 33.51 26.98 -11.24
CA TYR A 231 32.25 26.27 -11.38
C TYR A 231 31.93 26.11 -12.88
N ILE A 232 32.15 24.92 -13.44
CA ILE A 232 31.82 24.62 -14.84
C ILE A 232 30.40 24.05 -14.86
N LEU A 233 29.44 24.85 -15.33
CA LEU A 233 28.08 24.39 -15.63
C LEU A 233 28.09 23.56 -16.93
N SER A 234 28.13 22.23 -16.83
CA SER A 234 27.88 21.33 -17.96
C SER A 234 26.39 21.36 -18.32
N ARG A 235 26.01 22.27 -19.21
CA ARG A 235 24.62 22.72 -19.40
C ARG A 235 23.73 21.83 -20.28
N GLU A 236 24.27 20.89 -21.05
CA GLU A 236 23.49 20.20 -22.12
C GLU A 236 23.23 18.70 -21.90
N GLY A 237 24.07 17.96 -21.16
CA GLY A 237 23.85 16.54 -20.87
C GLY A 237 22.86 16.27 -19.72
N GLU A 238 22.84 17.13 -18.71
CA GLU A 238 22.12 16.92 -17.44
C GLU A 238 20.60 17.19 -17.55
N LYS A 239 20.19 18.04 -18.51
CA LYS A 239 18.80 18.47 -18.66
C LYS A 239 17.85 17.30 -18.96
N GLY A 240 18.31 16.33 -19.76
CA GLY A 240 17.52 15.12 -20.08
C GLY A 240 17.38 14.14 -18.91
N GLU A 241 18.36 14.06 -18.01
CA GLU A 241 18.29 13.18 -16.83
C GLU A 241 17.36 13.75 -15.75
N VAL A 242 17.34 15.07 -15.58
CA VAL A 242 16.39 15.74 -14.67
C VAL A 242 14.95 15.59 -15.17
N GLU A 243 14.72 15.75 -16.47
CA GLU A 243 13.40 15.60 -17.07
C GLU A 243 12.86 14.16 -16.96
N THR A 244 13.70 13.16 -17.21
CA THR A 244 13.33 11.74 -17.04
C THR A 244 13.08 11.36 -15.57
N ARG A 245 13.83 11.92 -14.61
CA ARG A 245 13.56 11.78 -13.17
C ARG A 245 12.19 12.38 -12.82
N ASN A 246 11.85 13.55 -13.37
CA ASN A 246 10.56 14.21 -13.17
C ASN A 246 9.38 13.37 -13.65
N ASP A 247 9.48 12.84 -14.86
CA ASP A 247 8.40 12.05 -15.42
C ASP A 247 8.19 10.75 -14.66
N ARG A 248 9.27 10.08 -14.24
CA ARG A 248 9.18 8.88 -13.38
C ARG A 248 8.48 9.18 -12.05
N PHE A 249 8.73 10.36 -11.47
CA PHE A 249 8.09 10.76 -10.22
C PHE A 249 6.60 11.08 -10.38
N LYS A 250 6.22 11.94 -11.35
CA LYS A 250 4.81 12.27 -11.66
C LYS A 250 3.97 11.01 -11.83
N TYR A 251 4.60 10.02 -12.43
CA TYR A 251 4.06 8.73 -12.69
C TYR A 251 3.85 7.86 -11.42
N HIS A 252 4.82 7.83 -10.49
CA HIS A 252 4.62 7.22 -9.18
C HIS A 252 3.48 7.88 -8.39
N ILE A 253 3.37 9.22 -8.45
CA ILE A 253 2.24 9.95 -7.86
C ILE A 253 0.90 9.51 -8.45
N ARG A 254 0.84 9.33 -9.78
CA ARG A 254 -0.38 8.84 -10.44
C ARG A 254 -0.78 7.45 -9.95
N LYS A 255 0.17 6.54 -9.76
CA LYS A 255 -0.10 5.21 -9.16
C LYS A 255 -0.68 5.33 -7.77
N MET A 256 -0.09 6.17 -6.91
CA MET A 256 -0.59 6.39 -5.55
C MET A 256 -2.01 6.96 -5.55
N LYS A 257 -2.32 7.91 -6.45
CA LYS A 257 -3.68 8.46 -6.63
C LYS A 257 -4.69 7.40 -7.04
N ILE A 258 -4.36 6.58 -8.05
CA ILE A 258 -5.24 5.51 -8.55
C ILE A 258 -5.49 4.48 -7.45
N PHE A 259 -4.42 4.07 -6.75
CA PHE A 259 -4.53 3.12 -5.64
C PHE A 259 -5.43 3.66 -4.52
N ASN A 260 -5.21 4.90 -4.08
CA ASN A 260 -6.01 5.50 -3.01
C ASN A 260 -7.48 5.66 -3.40
N TYR A 261 -7.75 6.14 -4.61
CA TYR A 261 -9.12 6.27 -5.13
C TYR A 261 -9.81 4.90 -5.22
N SER A 262 -9.12 3.90 -5.74
CA SER A 262 -9.65 2.54 -5.82
C SER A 262 -9.98 1.99 -4.43
N ALA A 263 -9.08 2.15 -3.45
CA ALA A 263 -9.31 1.69 -2.08
C ALA A 263 -10.56 2.35 -1.47
N ILE A 264 -10.70 3.68 -1.62
CA ILE A 264 -11.88 4.42 -1.16
C ILE A 264 -13.16 3.86 -1.80
N MET A 265 -13.18 3.70 -3.13
CA MET A 265 -14.35 3.18 -3.84
C MET A 265 -14.70 1.76 -3.41
N THR A 266 -13.70 0.90 -3.19
CA THR A 266 -13.91 -0.46 -2.66
C THR A 266 -14.56 -0.44 -1.28
N PHE A 267 -14.05 0.36 -0.34
CA PHE A 267 -14.60 0.41 1.01
C PHE A 267 -15.96 1.10 1.07
N VAL A 268 -16.24 2.11 0.23
CA VAL A 268 -17.57 2.70 0.08
C VAL A 268 -18.57 1.65 -0.40
N PHE A 269 -18.23 0.92 -1.48
CA PHE A 269 -19.09 -0.15 -2.01
C PHE A 269 -19.39 -1.21 -0.95
N TRP A 270 -18.35 -1.67 -0.25
CA TRP A 270 -18.51 -2.71 0.77
C TRP A 270 -19.25 -2.21 2.00
N SER A 271 -19.05 -0.96 2.41
CA SER A 271 -19.83 -0.36 3.50
C SER A 271 -21.32 -0.34 3.16
N LEU A 272 -21.68 0.20 1.99
CA LEU A 272 -23.07 0.25 1.52
C LEU A 272 -23.69 -1.14 1.43
N THR A 273 -22.96 -2.09 0.83
CA THR A 273 -23.40 -3.47 0.70
C THR A 273 -23.62 -4.13 2.08
N SER A 274 -22.70 -3.91 3.03
CA SER A 274 -22.84 -4.43 4.39
C SER A 274 -24.05 -3.85 5.11
N PHE A 275 -24.35 -2.56 4.97
CA PHE A 275 -25.56 -1.98 5.55
C PHE A 275 -26.85 -2.51 4.91
N VAL A 276 -26.90 -2.61 3.57
CA VAL A 276 -28.05 -3.19 2.87
C VAL A 276 -28.27 -4.63 3.32
N LEU A 277 -27.20 -5.43 3.41
CA LEU A 277 -27.28 -6.79 3.91
C LEU A 277 -27.68 -6.84 5.38
N ALA A 278 -27.21 -5.92 6.23
CA ALA A 278 -27.58 -5.93 7.64
C ALA A 278 -29.10 -5.91 7.83
N PHE A 279 -29.80 -5.04 7.10
CA PHE A 279 -31.24 -4.90 7.24
C PHE A 279 -32.03 -5.91 6.38
N TRP A 280 -31.53 -6.31 5.21
CA TRP A 280 -32.28 -7.10 4.23
C TRP A 280 -31.72 -8.51 3.99
N HIS A 281 -30.81 -9.01 4.84
CA HIS A 281 -30.19 -10.33 4.67
C HIS A 281 -31.24 -11.45 4.54
N ASP A 282 -32.31 -11.39 5.31
CA ASP A 282 -33.41 -12.35 5.30
C ASP A 282 -34.07 -12.47 3.91
N THR A 283 -34.42 -11.33 3.31
CA THR A 283 -35.02 -11.28 1.97
C THR A 283 -34.01 -11.69 0.89
N ILE A 284 -32.76 -11.25 1.03
CA ILE A 284 -31.69 -11.51 0.05
C ILE A 284 -31.32 -12.99 0.04
N TRP A 285 -31.22 -13.63 1.20
CA TRP A 285 -30.84 -15.04 1.31
C TRP A 285 -31.98 -16.02 1.08
N SER A 286 -33.23 -15.64 1.37
CA SER A 286 -34.40 -16.45 1.00
C SER A 286 -34.66 -16.46 -0.51
N THR A 287 -34.26 -15.41 -1.23
CA THR A 287 -34.44 -15.31 -2.68
C THR A 287 -33.21 -15.83 -3.43
N ILE A 288 -33.32 -17.01 -4.05
CA ILE A 288 -32.22 -17.67 -4.80
C ILE A 288 -31.52 -16.72 -5.78
N VAL A 289 -32.28 -15.90 -6.51
CA VAL A 289 -31.73 -14.94 -7.48
C VAL A 289 -30.89 -13.87 -6.80
N LEU A 290 -31.40 -13.25 -5.72
CA LEU A 290 -30.68 -12.21 -4.98
C LEU A 290 -29.44 -12.77 -4.30
N SER A 291 -29.53 -13.97 -3.72
CA SER A 291 -28.38 -14.67 -3.13
C SER A 291 -27.27 -14.93 -4.17
N LYS A 292 -27.63 -15.38 -5.38
CA LYS A 292 -26.66 -15.57 -6.47
C LYS A 292 -26.02 -14.26 -6.93
N ILE A 293 -26.82 -13.19 -7.08
CA ILE A 293 -26.31 -11.85 -7.42
C ILE A 293 -25.35 -11.36 -6.33
N GLN A 294 -25.72 -11.52 -5.06
CA GLN A 294 -24.89 -11.13 -3.93
C GLN A 294 -23.57 -11.91 -3.88
N ALA A 295 -23.61 -13.23 -4.09
CA ALA A 295 -22.40 -14.07 -4.16
C ALA A 295 -21.50 -13.68 -5.35
N PHE A 296 -22.11 -13.39 -6.51
CA PHE A 296 -21.40 -12.90 -7.69
C PHE A 296 -20.74 -11.55 -7.42
N LEU A 297 -21.48 -10.57 -6.89
CA LEU A 297 -20.96 -9.26 -6.53
C LEU A 297 -19.83 -9.38 -5.50
N ALA A 298 -19.99 -10.21 -4.47
CA ALA A 298 -18.99 -10.36 -3.43
C ALA A 298 -17.64 -10.91 -3.97
N ASN A 299 -17.71 -11.92 -4.82
CA ASN A 299 -16.54 -12.60 -5.37
C ASN A 299 -15.93 -11.83 -6.54
N ILE A 300 -16.73 -11.38 -7.50
CA ILE A 300 -16.23 -10.79 -8.73
C ILE A 300 -15.87 -9.32 -8.56
N ASN A 301 -16.65 -8.53 -7.81
CA ASN A 301 -16.39 -7.11 -7.70
C ASN A 301 -15.00 -6.83 -7.10
N THR A 302 -14.63 -7.56 -6.04
CA THR A 302 -13.29 -7.41 -5.45
C THR A 302 -12.19 -7.73 -6.46
N ASN A 303 -12.33 -8.83 -7.19
CA ASN A 303 -11.34 -9.26 -8.18
C ASN A 303 -11.26 -8.29 -9.37
N LEU A 304 -12.40 -7.77 -9.84
CA LEU A 304 -12.45 -6.75 -10.89
C LEU A 304 -11.77 -5.46 -10.45
N ILE A 305 -12.00 -5.00 -9.22
CA ILE A 305 -11.33 -3.81 -8.71
C ILE A 305 -9.81 -4.03 -8.62
N PHE A 306 -9.37 -5.17 -8.11
CA PHE A 306 -7.93 -5.51 -8.12
C PHE A 306 -7.36 -5.57 -9.53
N LEU A 307 -8.10 -6.13 -10.49
CA LEU A 307 -7.69 -6.20 -11.88
C LEU A 307 -7.60 -4.80 -12.52
N VAL A 308 -8.54 -3.89 -12.22
CA VAL A 308 -8.50 -2.49 -12.65
C VAL A 308 -7.29 -1.77 -12.05
N VAL A 309 -6.97 -1.98 -10.77
CA VAL A 309 -5.77 -1.43 -10.14
C VAL A 309 -4.51 -1.98 -10.79
N LEU A 310 -4.46 -3.29 -11.06
CA LEU A 310 -3.33 -3.94 -11.70
C LEU A 310 -3.12 -3.43 -13.13
N ILE A 311 -4.18 -3.34 -13.93
CA ILE A 311 -4.14 -2.71 -15.25
C ILE A 311 -3.69 -1.26 -15.13
N GLY A 312 -4.21 -0.51 -14.17
CA GLY A 312 -3.82 0.86 -13.90
C GLY A 312 -2.31 0.96 -13.64
N ILE A 313 -1.75 0.07 -12.83
CA ILE A 313 -0.31 0.00 -12.53
C ILE A 313 0.50 -0.45 -13.77
N LEU A 314 0.04 -1.45 -14.53
CA LEU A 314 0.74 -1.97 -15.71
C LEU A 314 0.72 -1.01 -16.89
N GLN A 315 -0.41 -0.37 -17.17
CA GLN A 315 -0.52 0.71 -18.16
C GLN A 315 0.40 1.84 -17.80
N SER A 316 0.48 2.12 -16.49
CA SER A 316 1.50 2.99 -15.98
C SER A 316 2.87 2.47 -16.51
N GLU A 317 3.30 1.22 -16.21
CA GLU A 317 4.72 0.84 -16.43
C GLU A 317 5.08 0.83 -17.91
N LEU A 318 4.11 0.49 -18.74
CA LEU A 318 4.26 0.46 -20.19
C LEU A 318 4.48 1.85 -20.79
N ILE A 319 3.79 2.88 -20.27
CA ILE A 319 4.00 4.27 -20.71
C ILE A 319 5.40 4.75 -20.32
N HIS A 320 5.88 4.39 -19.13
CA HIS A 320 7.23 4.75 -18.66
C HIS A 320 8.32 4.16 -19.56
N HIS A 321 8.22 2.87 -19.91
CA HIS A 321 9.18 2.23 -20.81
C HIS A 321 9.17 2.81 -22.23
N LYS A 322 7.99 3.14 -22.77
CA LYS A 322 7.89 3.74 -24.11
C LYS A 322 8.59 5.10 -24.17
N GLY A 323 8.50 5.90 -23.10
CA GLY A 323 9.19 7.19 -22.99
C GLY A 323 10.72 7.05 -22.95
N GLN A 324 11.26 6.06 -22.24
CA GLN A 324 12.70 5.81 -22.22
C GLN A 324 13.24 5.39 -23.59
N ASN A 325 12.58 4.44 -24.26
CA ASN A 325 13.04 3.94 -25.55
C ASN A 325 13.06 5.03 -26.64
N SER A 326 12.12 5.99 -26.62
CA SER A 326 12.17 7.13 -27.55
C SER A 326 13.33 8.08 -27.27
N LEU A 327 13.72 8.22 -26.00
CA LEU A 327 14.81 9.12 -25.60
C LEU A 327 16.18 8.53 -25.96
N ASP A 328 16.34 7.22 -25.81
CA ASP A 328 17.56 6.50 -26.19
C ASP A 328 17.79 6.49 -27.71
N VAL A 329 16.74 6.31 -28.51
CA VAL A 329 16.82 6.41 -29.99
C VAL A 329 17.23 7.83 -30.41
N THR A 330 16.68 8.86 -29.75
CA THR A 330 17.04 10.25 -30.06
C THR A 330 18.49 10.57 -29.70
N LYS A 331 19.00 10.07 -28.57
CA LYS A 331 20.43 10.21 -28.20
C LYS A 331 21.35 9.52 -29.19
N ALA A 332 21.00 8.32 -29.66
CA ALA A 332 21.79 7.59 -30.65
C ALA A 332 21.91 8.37 -31.97
N VAL A 333 20.81 8.96 -32.45
CA VAL A 333 20.79 9.76 -33.69
C VAL A 333 21.66 11.02 -33.55
N VAL A 334 21.51 11.79 -32.47
CA VAL A 334 22.30 13.02 -32.23
C VAL A 334 23.79 12.72 -32.10
N SER A 335 24.16 11.62 -31.43
CA SER A 335 25.57 11.21 -31.33
C SER A 335 26.19 10.86 -32.68
N SER A 336 25.41 10.24 -33.57
CA SER A 336 25.86 9.90 -34.92
C SER A 336 26.04 11.12 -35.83
N GLU A 337 25.16 12.13 -35.72
CA GLU A 337 25.29 13.38 -36.47
C GLU A 337 26.47 14.23 -35.97
N SER A 338 26.68 14.31 -34.65
CA SER A 338 27.81 15.04 -34.06
C SER A 338 29.17 14.42 -34.42
N SER A 339 29.28 13.09 -34.55
CA SER A 339 30.51 12.45 -35.02
C SER A 339 30.78 12.67 -36.51
N THR A 340 29.74 12.99 -37.30
CA THR A 340 29.87 13.21 -38.74
C THR A 340 30.33 14.64 -39.06
N PHE A 341 30.01 15.62 -38.22
CA PHE A 341 30.48 17.01 -38.38
C PHE A 341 31.94 17.25 -37.97
N ALA A 342 32.54 16.40 -37.13
CA ALA A 342 33.93 16.53 -36.69
C ALA A 342 34.98 16.10 -37.74
N TYR A 343 34.55 15.62 -38.93
CA TYR A 343 35.45 15.07 -39.96
C TYR A 343 35.58 15.94 -41.22
N SER A 344 35.18 17.21 -41.18
CA SER A 344 35.20 18.13 -42.32
C SER A 344 35.99 19.42 -42.05
N GLU A 345 37.20 19.34 -41.51
CA GLU A 345 38.10 20.50 -41.49
C GLU A 345 39.56 20.08 -41.33
N THR A 346 40.13 19.49 -42.39
CA THR A 346 41.56 19.62 -42.72
C THR A 346 41.81 18.98 -44.08
N ILE A 347 41.75 19.77 -45.15
CA ILE A 347 42.61 19.56 -46.32
C ILE A 347 43.10 20.95 -46.77
N PRO A 348 44.42 21.18 -46.85
CA PRO A 348 45.03 22.43 -47.31
C PRO A 348 44.88 22.70 -48.81
#